data_AF-A6KRY6-F1
#
_entry.id   AF-A6KRY6-F1
#
_cell.length_a   1.000
_cell.length_b   1.000
_cell.length_c   1.000
_cell.angle_alpha   90.00
_cell.angle_beta   90.00
_cell.angle_gamma   90.00
#
_symmetry.space_group_name_H-M   'P 1'
#
loop_
_entity.id
_entity.type
_entity.pdbx_description
1 polymer ?
#
loop_
_entity_poly.entity_id
_entity_poly.type
_entity_poly.pdbx_seq_one_letter_code
_entity_poly.pdbx_strand_id
1 'polypeptide(L)'
;MSEPLRAETFVFLDLEATGLPNMDPEIAEISLFAVHRSSLENPERDDSGSLVLPRVLDKLTLCMCPERPFTAKASEITGLSSEGLMNCRKAAFNDAVVRTLQGFLSRQEGPICLVAHNGFDYDFPLLCTELQRLGAHLPRDTVCLDTLPALRGLDRVHSHGTRAQGRKSYSLASLFHRYFQAEPSAAHSAEGDVNTLLLIFLHRAPELLAWADEQARSWAHIEPMYVPPDGPSLEA
;
A
#
# COMPACT_ATOMS: atom_id res chain seq x y z
N MET A 1 12.33 10.15 -26.70
CA MET A 1 11.50 10.31 -25.49
C MET A 1 11.12 8.92 -25.06
N SER A 2 11.48 8.49 -23.86
CA SER A 2 11.02 7.20 -23.32
C SER A 2 9.51 7.27 -23.15
N GLU A 3 8.78 6.29 -23.67
CA GLU A 3 7.33 6.20 -23.42
C GLU A 3 7.08 6.11 -21.91
N PRO A 4 6.04 6.80 -21.40
CA PRO A 4 5.64 6.64 -20.00
C PRO A 4 5.28 5.17 -19.75
N LEU A 5 5.86 4.59 -18.70
CA LEU A 5 5.56 3.21 -18.28
C LEU A 5 4.11 3.15 -17.82
N ARG A 6 3.22 2.66 -18.69
CA ARG A 6 1.84 2.34 -18.34
C ARG A 6 1.84 1.02 -17.57
N ALA A 7 1.41 1.05 -16.32
CA ALA A 7 1.32 -0.16 -15.51
C ALA A 7 0.11 -1.00 -15.90
N GLU A 8 0.30 -2.31 -16.03
CA GLU A 8 -0.73 -3.30 -16.38
C GLU A 8 -1.33 -3.96 -15.13
N THR A 9 -0.57 -4.06 -14.04
CA THR A 9 -1.10 -4.52 -12.74
C THR A 9 -0.89 -3.47 -11.66
N PHE A 10 -1.95 -3.21 -10.91
CA PHE A 10 -1.93 -2.37 -9.72
C PHE A 10 -2.00 -3.26 -8.49
N VAL A 11 -0.97 -3.18 -7.65
CA VAL A 11 -0.86 -3.96 -6.42
C VAL A 11 -1.09 -3.03 -5.24
N PHE A 12 -2.30 -3.12 -4.68
CA PHE A 12 -2.71 -2.36 -3.51
C PHE A 12 -2.05 -2.96 -2.27
N LEU A 13 -1.42 -2.12 -1.47
CA LEU A 13 -0.55 -2.47 -0.35
C LEU A 13 -0.97 -1.68 0.89
N ASP A 14 -0.94 -2.37 2.02
CA ASP A 14 -0.99 -1.76 3.35
C ASP A 14 -0.10 -2.56 4.32
N LEU A 15 0.49 -1.85 5.28
CA LEU A 15 1.38 -2.39 6.31
C LEU A 15 0.89 -2.04 7.72
N GLU A 16 0.67 -3.07 8.54
CA GLU A 16 0.63 -2.89 9.99
C GLU A 16 2.03 -3.06 10.58
N ALA A 17 2.42 -2.14 11.45
CA ALA A 17 3.78 -2.07 11.96
C ALA A 17 3.84 -1.80 13.47
N THR A 18 5.04 -1.83 14.04
CA THR A 18 5.26 -1.62 15.47
C THR A 18 5.08 -0.17 15.94
N GLY A 19 5.01 0.81 15.04
CA GLY A 19 4.88 2.22 15.41
C GLY A 19 4.99 3.18 14.23
N LEU A 20 5.20 4.46 14.53
CA LEU A 20 5.39 5.53 13.55
C LEU A 20 6.86 5.69 13.16
N PRO A 21 7.19 6.39 12.05
CA PRO A 21 8.55 6.47 11.52
C PRO A 21 9.62 6.98 12.51
N ASN A 22 9.24 7.79 13.50
CA ASN A 22 10.16 8.33 14.50
C ASN A 22 10.69 7.30 15.52
N MET A 23 10.27 6.04 15.41
CA MET A 23 10.64 4.94 16.31
C MET A 23 11.27 3.76 15.53
N ASP A 24 11.64 3.97 14.26
CA ASP A 24 12.15 2.94 13.35
C ASP A 24 11.26 1.68 13.36
N PRO A 25 10.00 1.78 12.88
CA PRO A 25 9.04 0.69 13.00
C PRO A 25 9.40 -0.51 12.13
N GLU A 26 8.85 -1.68 12.44
CA GLU A 26 9.03 -2.92 11.68
C GLU A 26 7.68 -3.48 11.28
N ILE A 27 7.64 -4.15 10.12
CA ILE A 27 6.41 -4.73 9.58
C ILE A 27 5.98 -5.91 10.47
N ALA A 28 4.71 -5.94 10.84
CA ALA A 28 4.07 -7.03 11.56
C ALA A 28 3.00 -7.75 10.73
N GLU A 29 2.35 -7.04 9.82
CA GLU A 29 1.43 -7.58 8.83
C GLU A 29 1.58 -6.83 7.51
N ILE A 30 1.59 -7.57 6.40
CA ILE A 30 1.55 -7.02 5.04
C ILE A 30 0.38 -7.66 4.30
N SER A 31 -0.39 -6.85 3.58
CA SER A 31 -1.43 -7.31 2.67
C SER A 31 -1.21 -6.72 1.27
N LEU A 32 -1.40 -7.55 0.24
CA LEU A 32 -1.32 -7.16 -1.17
C LEU A 32 -2.53 -7.66 -1.94
N PHE A 33 -3.22 -6.78 -2.65
CA PHE A 33 -4.26 -7.15 -3.63
C PHE A 33 -3.77 -6.73 -5.02
N ALA A 34 -3.49 -7.69 -5.89
CA ALA A 34 -3.09 -7.43 -7.26
C ALA A 34 -4.32 -7.45 -8.17
N VAL A 35 -4.52 -6.35 -8.89
CA VAL A 35 -5.65 -6.12 -9.78
C VAL A 35 -5.14 -5.70 -11.15
N HIS A 36 -5.53 -6.43 -12.19
CA HIS A 36 -5.20 -6.07 -13.56
C HIS A 36 -5.90 -4.77 -13.97
N ARG A 37 -5.22 -3.95 -14.77
CA ARG A 37 -5.69 -2.63 -15.21
C ARG A 37 -7.09 -2.67 -15.83
N SER A 38 -7.40 -3.71 -16.59
CA SER A 38 -8.74 -3.86 -17.21
C SER A 38 -9.89 -3.83 -16.20
N SER A 39 -9.69 -4.36 -14.99
CA SER A 39 -10.69 -4.36 -13.92
C SER A 39 -10.84 -3.00 -13.25
N LEU A 40 -9.80 -2.16 -13.30
CA LEU A 40 -9.84 -0.78 -12.82
C LEU A 40 -10.44 0.17 -13.86
N GLU A 41 -10.18 -0.08 -15.15
CA GLU A 41 -10.80 0.67 -16.26
C GLU A 41 -12.30 0.36 -16.39
N ASN A 42 -12.73 -0.82 -15.92
CA ASN A 42 -14.12 -1.25 -15.94
C ASN A 42 -14.57 -1.75 -14.55
N PRO A 43 -14.76 -0.86 -13.56
CA PRO A 43 -15.14 -1.26 -12.21
C PRO A 43 -16.43 -2.08 -12.17
N GLU A 44 -16.36 -3.26 -11.56
CA GLU A 44 -17.50 -4.16 -11.39
C GLU A 44 -18.49 -3.60 -10.36
N ARG A 45 -19.78 -3.86 -10.59
CA ARG A 45 -20.87 -3.48 -9.68
C ARG A 45 -21.81 -4.67 -9.48
N ASP A 46 -22.40 -4.77 -8.30
CA ASP A 46 -23.45 -5.76 -8.02
C ASP A 46 -24.83 -5.33 -8.59
N ASP A 47 -25.85 -6.17 -8.38
CA ASP A 47 -27.22 -5.90 -8.82
C ASP A 47 -27.84 -4.64 -8.21
N SER A 48 -27.29 -4.16 -7.08
CA SER A 48 -27.71 -2.90 -6.45
C SER A 48 -27.01 -1.67 -7.04
N GLY A 49 -26.05 -1.86 -7.94
CA GLY A 49 -25.22 -0.82 -8.51
C GLY A 49 -24.04 -0.41 -7.62
N SER A 50 -23.81 -1.12 -6.50
CA SER A 50 -22.71 -0.85 -5.57
C SER A 50 -21.39 -1.38 -6.12
N LEU A 51 -20.29 -0.66 -5.90
CA LEU A 51 -18.95 -1.13 -6.30
C LEU A 51 -18.60 -2.41 -5.54
N VAL A 52 -18.08 -3.39 -6.26
CA VAL A 52 -17.56 -4.62 -5.69
C VAL A 52 -16.08 -4.79 -6.06
N LEU A 53 -15.38 -5.63 -5.30
CA LEU A 53 -14.01 -5.99 -5.65
C LEU A 53 -13.99 -6.76 -6.98
N PRO A 54 -12.97 -6.54 -7.83
CA PRO A 54 -12.77 -7.33 -9.04
C PRO A 54 -12.78 -8.82 -8.75
N ARG A 55 -13.47 -9.60 -9.61
CA ARG A 55 -13.57 -11.05 -9.41
C ARG A 55 -12.22 -11.76 -9.62
N VAL A 56 -11.43 -11.28 -10.56
CA VAL A 56 -10.07 -11.75 -10.81
C VAL A 56 -9.12 -10.87 -10.02
N LEU A 57 -8.69 -11.38 -8.87
CA LEU A 57 -7.91 -10.64 -7.88
C LEU A 57 -7.01 -11.63 -7.13
N ASP A 58 -5.70 -11.40 -7.21
CA ASP A 58 -4.71 -12.18 -6.48
C ASP A 58 -4.46 -11.52 -5.11
N LYS A 59 -4.43 -12.30 -4.02
CA LYS A 59 -4.24 -11.80 -2.65
C LYS A 59 -3.06 -12.47 -1.96
N LEU A 60 -2.34 -11.69 -1.16
CA LEU A 60 -1.31 -12.19 -0.25
C LEU A 60 -1.39 -11.42 1.07
N THR A 61 -1.60 -12.12 2.18
CA THR A 61 -1.54 -11.55 3.53
C THR A 61 -0.56 -12.36 4.36
N LEU A 62 0.44 -11.70 4.96
CA LEU A 62 1.47 -12.34 5.79
C LEU A 62 1.64 -11.58 7.10
N CYS A 63 1.47 -12.29 8.22
CA CYS A 63 1.91 -11.78 9.53
C CYS A 63 3.35 -12.25 9.81
N MET A 64 4.16 -11.39 10.43
CA MET A 64 5.54 -11.65 10.81
C MET A 64 5.84 -11.06 12.18
N CYS A 65 6.74 -11.69 12.94
CA CYS A 65 7.09 -11.23 14.27
C CYS A 65 8.22 -10.20 14.19
N PRO A 66 7.99 -8.92 14.53
CA PRO A 66 9.05 -7.91 14.55
C PRO A 66 10.10 -8.21 15.63
N GLU A 67 11.30 -7.69 15.46
CA GLU A 67 12.42 -7.82 16.41
C GLU A 67 12.31 -6.77 17.53
N ARG A 68 11.82 -5.58 17.21
CA ARG A 68 11.52 -4.47 18.10
C ARG A 68 10.09 -4.58 18.65
N PRO A 69 9.87 -4.12 19.89
CA PRO A 69 8.55 -4.16 20.49
C PRO A 69 7.58 -3.19 19.81
N PHE A 70 6.30 -3.54 19.82
CA PHE A 70 5.23 -2.61 19.49
C PHE A 70 5.18 -1.44 20.48
N THR A 71 4.89 -0.25 19.98
CA THR A 71 4.35 0.81 20.83
C THR A 71 2.97 0.39 21.35
N ALA A 72 2.57 0.89 22.53
CA ALA A 72 1.26 0.59 23.10
C ALA A 72 0.12 0.95 22.13
N LYS A 73 0.26 2.07 21.39
CA LYS A 73 -0.77 2.51 20.44
C LYS A 73 -0.83 1.63 19.20
N ALA A 74 0.30 1.21 18.64
CA ALA A 74 0.33 0.30 17.51
C ALA A 74 -0.33 -1.05 17.87
N SER A 75 0.01 -1.62 19.03
CA SER A 75 -0.61 -2.86 19.49
C SER A 75 -2.12 -2.72 19.71
N GLU A 76 -2.56 -1.57 20.25
CA GLU A 76 -4.00 -1.27 20.46
C GLU A 76 -4.77 -1.21 19.14
N ILE A 77 -4.28 -0.45 18.14
CA ILE A 77 -5.02 -0.26 16.89
C ILE A 77 -5.00 -1.50 16.02
N THR A 78 -3.85 -2.18 15.92
CA THR A 78 -3.68 -3.36 15.05
C THR A 78 -4.24 -4.64 15.66
N GLY A 79 -4.38 -4.69 16.99
CA GLY A 79 -4.65 -5.93 17.71
C GLY A 79 -3.49 -6.94 17.67
N LEU A 80 -2.32 -6.56 17.14
CA LEU A 80 -1.13 -7.39 17.06
C LEU A 80 -0.21 -7.17 18.27
N SER A 81 0.53 -8.21 18.64
CA SER A 81 1.57 -8.14 19.66
C SER A 81 2.68 -9.15 19.36
N SER A 82 3.90 -8.87 19.82
CA SER A 82 5.03 -9.81 19.67
C SER A 82 4.71 -11.18 20.28
N GLU A 83 4.08 -11.21 21.46
CA GLU A 83 3.65 -12.45 22.10
C GLU A 83 2.65 -13.24 21.23
N GLY A 84 1.63 -12.57 20.68
CA GLY A 84 0.65 -13.21 19.79
C GLY A 84 1.30 -13.81 18.54
N LEU A 85 2.18 -13.05 17.89
CA LEU A 85 2.90 -13.47 16.68
C LEU A 85 3.86 -14.64 16.97
N MET A 86 4.57 -14.61 18.10
CA MET A 86 5.44 -15.70 18.55
C MET A 86 4.65 -16.97 18.89
N ASN A 87 3.50 -16.84 19.56
CA ASN A 87 2.62 -17.98 19.87
C ASN A 87 2.09 -18.66 18.60
N CYS A 88 1.83 -17.88 17.55
CA CYS A 88 1.50 -18.38 16.21
C CYS A 88 2.73 -18.82 15.39
N ARG A 89 3.93 -18.82 15.97
CA ARG A 89 5.20 -19.21 15.35
C ARG A 89 5.51 -18.46 14.06
N LYS A 90 5.17 -17.18 14.01
CA LYS A 90 5.53 -16.30 12.90
C LYS A 90 7.01 -15.93 13.05
N ALA A 91 7.79 -16.12 11.99
CA ALA A 91 9.16 -15.63 11.92
C ALA A 91 9.16 -14.11 11.64
N ALA A 92 10.31 -13.46 11.83
CA ALA A 92 10.55 -12.09 11.38
C ALA A 92 10.55 -11.98 9.85
N PHE A 93 10.58 -10.75 9.33
CA PHE A 93 10.79 -10.49 7.91
C PHE A 93 12.10 -11.17 7.47
N ASN A 94 12.03 -12.10 6.52
CA ASN A 94 13.15 -12.97 6.15
C ASN A 94 13.09 -13.39 4.67
N ASP A 95 14.03 -14.21 4.22
CA ASP A 95 14.08 -14.65 2.82
C ASP A 95 12.83 -15.43 2.37
N ALA A 96 12.09 -16.05 3.29
CA ALA A 96 10.84 -16.72 2.94
C ALA A 96 9.75 -15.70 2.60
N VAL A 97 9.66 -14.59 3.34
CA VAL A 97 8.81 -13.46 3.00
C VAL A 97 9.22 -12.89 1.64
N VAL A 98 10.51 -12.62 1.43
CA VAL A 98 11.03 -12.09 0.15
C VAL A 98 10.66 -12.98 -1.03
N ARG A 99 10.93 -14.29 -0.94
CA ARG A 99 10.59 -15.23 -2.02
C ARG A 99 9.08 -15.29 -2.28
N THR A 100 8.27 -15.18 -1.24
CA THR A 100 6.81 -15.18 -1.36
C THR A 100 6.32 -13.92 -2.08
N LEU A 101 6.85 -12.75 -1.71
CA LEU A 101 6.56 -11.48 -2.37
C LEU A 101 7.00 -11.50 -3.84
N GLN A 102 8.23 -11.94 -4.11
CA GLN A 102 8.75 -12.02 -5.49
C GLN A 102 7.95 -13.02 -6.34
N GLY A 103 7.59 -14.19 -5.78
CA GLY A 103 6.72 -15.15 -6.45
C GLY A 103 5.35 -14.57 -6.76
N PHE A 104 4.74 -13.88 -5.79
CA PHE A 104 3.45 -13.20 -5.95
C PHE A 104 3.49 -12.11 -7.04
N LEU A 105 4.52 -11.26 -7.03
CA LEU A 105 4.68 -10.20 -8.03
C LEU A 105 5.01 -10.76 -9.42
N SER A 106 5.75 -11.88 -9.51
CA SER A 106 6.07 -12.53 -10.80
C SER A 106 4.86 -13.14 -11.52
N ARG A 107 3.75 -13.34 -10.79
CA ARG A 107 2.48 -13.81 -11.36
C ARG A 107 1.71 -12.71 -12.08
N GLN A 108 2.08 -11.45 -11.86
CA GLN A 108 1.36 -10.28 -12.35
C GLN A 108 1.91 -9.81 -13.69
N GLU A 109 1.02 -9.32 -14.55
CA GLU A 109 1.43 -8.67 -15.80
C GLU A 109 2.09 -7.31 -15.48
N GLY A 110 3.32 -7.13 -15.92
CA GLY A 110 4.10 -5.92 -15.68
C GLY A 110 3.97 -4.90 -16.83
N PRO A 111 4.36 -3.62 -16.61
CA PRO A 111 4.91 -3.08 -15.36
C PRO A 111 3.90 -3.04 -14.21
N ILE A 112 4.41 -3.15 -12.97
CA ILE A 112 3.58 -3.13 -11.75
C ILE A 112 3.54 -1.71 -11.17
N CYS A 113 2.36 -1.26 -10.75
CA CYS A 113 2.19 -0.07 -9.90
C CYS A 113 1.80 -0.49 -8.48
N LEU A 114 2.70 -0.29 -7.51
CA LEU A 114 2.34 -0.39 -6.09
C LEU A 114 1.48 0.80 -5.69
N VAL A 115 0.36 0.55 -5.01
CA VAL A 115 -0.58 1.57 -4.58
C VAL A 115 -0.74 1.48 -3.06
N ALA A 116 -0.42 2.55 -2.35
CA ALA A 116 -0.63 2.66 -0.90
C ALA A 116 -1.23 4.03 -0.56
N HIS A 117 -1.77 4.17 0.65
CA HIS A 117 -2.34 5.43 1.12
C HIS A 117 -1.42 6.09 2.14
N ASN A 118 -0.88 7.27 1.82
CA ASN A 118 0.28 7.84 2.52
C ASN A 118 1.57 7.01 2.30
N GLY A 119 1.61 6.24 1.22
CA GLY A 119 2.70 5.30 0.94
C GLY A 119 4.07 5.96 0.79
N PHE A 120 4.16 7.18 0.25
CA PHE A 120 5.47 7.85 0.09
C PHE A 120 6.10 8.24 1.43
N ASP A 121 5.28 8.44 2.46
CA ASP A 121 5.72 8.86 3.78
C ASP A 121 5.73 7.70 4.79
N TYR A 122 5.31 6.49 4.39
CA TYR A 122 5.18 5.34 5.29
C TYR A 122 5.45 3.98 4.63
N ASP A 123 4.49 3.42 3.88
CA ASP A 123 4.54 2.03 3.42
C ASP A 123 5.73 1.73 2.51
N PHE A 124 5.98 2.60 1.52
CA PHE A 124 7.04 2.37 0.56
C PHE A 124 8.43 2.48 1.21
N PRO A 125 8.75 3.53 1.99
CA PRO A 125 10.02 3.59 2.72
C PRO A 125 10.21 2.43 3.70
N LEU A 126 9.16 2.00 4.41
CA LEU A 126 9.24 0.91 5.38
C LEU A 126 9.51 -0.43 4.70
N LEU A 127 8.77 -0.75 3.63
CA LEU A 127 9.01 -1.94 2.82
C LEU A 127 10.41 -1.90 2.18
N CYS A 128 10.86 -0.72 1.76
CA CYS A 128 12.21 -0.53 1.21
C CYS A 128 13.28 -0.87 2.24
N THR A 129 13.14 -0.40 3.49
CA THR A 129 14.06 -0.75 4.59
C THR A 129 14.14 -2.26 4.82
N GLU A 130 13.01 -2.96 4.89
CA GLU A 130 13.00 -4.41 5.15
C GLU A 130 13.58 -5.23 3.99
N LEU A 131 13.28 -4.84 2.74
CA LEU A 131 13.86 -5.48 1.56
C LEU A 131 15.37 -5.20 1.47
N GLN A 132 15.80 -3.97 1.72
CA GLN A 132 17.21 -3.57 1.67
C GLN A 132 18.05 -4.31 2.71
N ARG A 133 17.52 -4.55 3.92
CA ARG A 133 18.18 -5.35 4.96
C ARG A 133 18.57 -6.75 4.47
N LEU A 134 17.81 -7.32 3.54
CA LEU A 134 18.04 -8.64 2.95
C LEU A 134 18.66 -8.60 1.55
N GLY A 135 19.04 -7.42 1.04
CA GLY A 135 19.54 -7.27 -0.33
C GLY A 135 18.51 -7.67 -1.40
N ALA A 136 17.22 -7.58 -1.07
CA ALA A 136 16.13 -7.95 -1.94
C ALA A 136 15.70 -6.78 -2.83
N HIS A 137 15.22 -7.09 -4.03
CA HIS A 137 14.74 -6.11 -5.00
C HIS A 137 13.39 -6.52 -5.59
N LEU A 138 12.58 -5.52 -5.93
CA LEU A 138 11.38 -5.65 -6.74
C LEU A 138 11.73 -5.61 -8.25
N PRO A 139 10.80 -5.98 -9.16
CA PRO A 139 11.00 -5.79 -10.59
C PRO A 139 11.40 -4.34 -10.93
N ARG A 140 12.37 -4.16 -11.84
CA ARG A 140 13.03 -2.86 -12.10
C ARG A 140 12.09 -1.76 -12.59
N ASP A 141 11.04 -2.16 -13.29
CA ASP A 141 10.00 -1.31 -13.86
C ASP A 141 8.82 -1.07 -12.90
N THR A 142 8.92 -1.52 -11.65
CA THR A 142 7.91 -1.23 -10.62
C THR A 142 7.86 0.27 -10.34
N VAL A 143 6.65 0.82 -10.37
CA VAL A 143 6.34 2.20 -10.01
C VAL A 143 5.42 2.24 -8.79
N CYS A 144 5.30 3.41 -8.17
CA CYS A 144 4.56 3.64 -6.94
C CYS A 144 3.60 4.81 -7.09
N LEU A 145 2.36 4.62 -6.63
CA LEU A 145 1.33 5.64 -6.53
C LEU A 145 0.91 5.79 -5.07
N ASP A 146 1.02 7.00 -4.54
CA ASP A 146 0.40 7.36 -3.28
C ASP A 146 -0.96 8.04 -3.54
N THR A 147 -2.03 7.40 -3.08
CA THR A 147 -3.39 7.91 -3.27
C THR A 147 -3.68 9.18 -2.48
N LEU A 148 -2.95 9.45 -1.39
CA LEU A 148 -3.17 10.63 -0.57
C LEU A 148 -2.87 11.95 -1.32
N PRO A 149 -1.65 12.19 -1.86
CA PRO A 149 -1.39 13.37 -2.67
C PRO A 149 -2.15 13.36 -3.99
N ALA A 150 -2.40 12.18 -4.59
CA ALA A 150 -3.16 12.07 -5.84
C ALA A 150 -4.60 12.59 -5.68
N LEU A 151 -5.35 12.06 -4.71
CA LEU A 151 -6.73 12.48 -4.45
C LEU A 151 -6.81 13.96 -4.02
N ARG A 152 -5.84 14.45 -3.23
CA ARG A 152 -5.73 15.88 -2.90
C ARG A 152 -5.51 16.73 -4.14
N GLY A 153 -4.66 16.29 -5.07
CA GLY A 153 -4.39 16.98 -6.33
C GLY A 153 -5.63 17.04 -7.22
N LEU A 154 -6.27 15.89 -7.42
CA LEU A 154 -7.50 15.77 -8.21
C LEU A 154 -8.62 16.66 -7.68
N ASP A 155 -8.87 16.67 -6.37
CA ASP A 155 -9.93 17.51 -5.79
C ASP A 155 -9.60 19.02 -5.90
N ARG A 156 -8.31 19.41 -5.88
CA ARG A 156 -7.89 20.83 -6.05
C ARG A 156 -8.17 21.34 -7.47
N VAL A 157 -7.90 20.54 -8.50
CA VAL A 157 -8.14 20.91 -9.91
C VAL A 157 -9.61 21.21 -10.16
N HIS A 158 -10.51 20.46 -9.52
CA HIS A 158 -11.96 20.65 -9.66
C HIS A 158 -12.53 21.78 -8.78
N SER A 159 -11.74 22.34 -7.86
CA SER A 159 -12.22 23.30 -6.84
C SER A 159 -12.04 24.78 -7.20
N HIS A 160 -11.81 25.13 -8.48
CA HIS A 160 -11.53 26.50 -8.93
C HIS A 160 -12.67 27.54 -8.71
N GLY A 161 -13.78 27.19 -8.05
CA GLY A 161 -14.95 28.07 -7.89
C GLY A 161 -15.51 28.32 -6.47
N THR A 162 -15.11 27.60 -5.41
CA THR A 162 -15.78 27.75 -4.10
C THR A 162 -14.80 27.87 -2.92
N ARG A 163 -14.55 29.12 -2.50
CA ARG A 163 -13.69 29.56 -1.39
C ARG A 163 -14.18 29.19 0.03
N ALA A 164 -14.97 28.12 0.21
CA ALA A 164 -15.61 27.83 1.50
C ALA A 164 -15.69 26.34 1.89
N GLN A 165 -14.84 25.47 1.34
CA GLN A 165 -14.74 24.11 1.87
C GLN A 165 -13.66 24.09 2.96
N GLY A 166 -14.09 23.87 4.22
CA GLY A 166 -13.20 23.68 5.36
C GLY A 166 -12.16 22.59 5.10
N ARG A 167 -11.13 22.49 5.96
CA ARG A 167 -10.05 21.50 5.82
C ARG A 167 -10.63 20.09 5.77
N LYS A 168 -10.77 19.52 4.56
CA LYS A 168 -11.21 18.14 4.34
C LYS A 168 -10.10 17.19 4.82
N SER A 169 -10.44 16.24 5.67
CA SER A 169 -9.57 15.10 5.98
C SER A 169 -9.43 14.24 4.73
N TYR A 170 -8.25 13.67 4.52
CA TYR A 170 -7.99 12.67 3.49
C TYR A 170 -7.48 11.37 4.10
N SER A 171 -7.75 11.10 5.39
CA SER A 171 -7.51 9.76 5.93
C SER A 171 -8.36 8.74 5.18
N LEU A 172 -7.91 7.49 5.18
CA LEU A 172 -8.59 6.38 4.51
C LEU A 172 -10.07 6.27 4.94
N ALA A 173 -10.34 6.29 6.25
CA ALA A 173 -11.70 6.29 6.80
C ALA A 173 -12.53 7.50 6.36
N SER A 174 -11.95 8.71 6.34
CA SER A 174 -12.66 9.93 5.90
C SER A 174 -13.00 9.92 4.40
N LEU A 175 -12.15 9.31 3.58
CA LEU A 175 -12.38 9.13 2.15
C LEU A 175 -13.48 8.09 1.91
N PHE A 176 -13.39 6.94 2.59
CA PHE A 176 -14.40 5.89 2.50
C PHE A 176 -15.79 6.41 2.90
N HIS A 177 -15.90 7.08 4.05
CA HIS A 177 -17.15 7.69 4.51
C HIS A 177 -17.70 8.69 3.49
N ARG A 178 -16.85 9.52 2.88
CA ARG A 178 -17.28 10.50 1.87
C ARG A 178 -17.84 9.86 0.61
N TYR A 179 -17.23 8.77 0.14
CA TYR A 179 -17.57 8.13 -1.13
C TYR A 179 -18.72 7.12 -1.00
N PHE A 180 -18.84 6.47 0.16
CA PHE A 180 -19.78 5.37 0.36
C PHE A 180 -20.83 5.61 1.45
N GLN A 181 -20.73 6.73 2.20
CA GLN A 181 -21.64 7.05 3.31
C GLN A 181 -21.73 5.91 4.35
N ALA A 182 -20.63 5.20 4.53
CA ALA A 182 -20.48 4.05 5.41
C ALA A 182 -19.12 4.08 6.11
N GLU A 183 -18.96 3.28 7.15
CA GLU A 183 -17.66 3.08 7.81
C GLU A 183 -16.92 1.89 7.19
N PRO A 184 -15.57 1.96 7.10
CA PRO A 184 -14.78 0.82 6.62
C PRO A 184 -14.91 -0.36 7.58
N SER A 185 -14.88 -1.57 7.03
CA SER A 185 -14.85 -2.80 7.81
C SER A 185 -13.42 -3.18 8.18
N ALA A 186 -13.19 -3.69 9.39
CA ALA A 186 -11.90 -4.21 9.85
C ALA A 186 -10.73 -3.23 9.70
N ALA A 187 -10.95 -1.96 10.05
CA ALA A 187 -9.91 -0.94 10.10
C ALA A 187 -8.72 -1.41 10.96
N HIS A 188 -7.50 -1.08 10.54
CA HIS A 188 -6.25 -1.50 11.19
C HIS A 188 -5.97 -3.02 11.17
N SER A 189 -6.57 -3.72 10.21
CA SER A 189 -5.98 -4.94 9.65
C SER A 189 -5.49 -4.59 8.25
N ALA A 190 -4.28 -5.04 7.88
CA ALA A 190 -3.71 -4.73 6.58
C ALA A 190 -4.64 -5.16 5.43
N GLU A 191 -5.32 -6.29 5.58
CA GLU A 191 -6.28 -6.77 4.57
C GLU A 191 -7.55 -5.91 4.50
N GLY A 192 -8.03 -5.41 5.64
CA GLY A 192 -9.18 -4.51 5.71
C GLY A 192 -8.88 -3.13 5.11
N ASP A 193 -7.69 -2.60 5.37
CA ASP A 193 -7.26 -1.29 4.88
C ASP A 193 -6.90 -1.36 3.38
N VAL A 194 -6.29 -2.44 2.88
CA VAL A 194 -6.16 -2.67 1.42
C VAL A 194 -7.52 -2.75 0.73
N ASN A 195 -8.48 -3.47 1.31
CA ASN A 195 -9.83 -3.57 0.75
C ASN A 195 -10.50 -2.18 0.66
N THR A 196 -10.43 -1.42 1.74
CA THR A 196 -10.93 -0.05 1.83
C THR A 196 -10.27 0.85 0.77
N LEU A 197 -8.94 0.77 0.64
CA LEU A 197 -8.17 1.51 -0.35
C LEU A 197 -8.56 1.16 -1.78
N LEU A 198 -8.74 -0.13 -2.10
CA LEU A 198 -9.16 -0.58 -3.43
C LEU A 198 -10.56 -0.05 -3.78
N LEU A 199 -11.51 -0.06 -2.84
CA LEU A 199 -12.84 0.53 -3.08
C LEU A 199 -12.77 2.05 -3.30
N ILE A 200 -11.97 2.77 -2.51
CA ILE A 200 -11.71 4.21 -2.72
C ILE A 200 -11.12 4.44 -4.11
N PHE A 201 -10.16 3.61 -4.53
CA PHE A 201 -9.55 3.71 -5.84
C PHE A 201 -10.58 3.48 -6.95
N LEU A 202 -11.38 2.41 -6.87
CA LEU A 202 -12.43 2.08 -7.84
C LEU A 202 -13.44 3.22 -8.01
N HIS A 203 -13.74 3.96 -6.94
CA HIS A 203 -14.63 5.12 -7.00
C HIS A 203 -14.06 6.27 -7.85
N ARG A 204 -12.74 6.36 -8.01
CA ARG A 204 -12.03 7.42 -8.74
C ARG A 204 -11.06 6.83 -9.79
N ALA A 205 -11.36 5.64 -10.30
CA ALA A 205 -10.40 4.86 -11.07
C ALA A 205 -9.93 5.57 -12.36
N PRO A 206 -10.79 6.19 -13.18
CA PRO A 206 -10.33 6.90 -14.37
C PRO A 206 -9.31 7.99 -14.05
N GLU A 207 -9.55 8.77 -13.00
CA GLU A 207 -8.64 9.86 -12.63
C GLU A 207 -7.35 9.36 -11.97
N LEU A 208 -7.42 8.31 -11.15
CA LEU A 208 -6.24 7.74 -10.49
C LEU A 208 -5.37 6.94 -11.46
N LEU A 209 -5.96 6.26 -12.45
CA LEU A 209 -5.21 5.62 -13.53
C LEU A 209 -4.46 6.66 -14.38
N ALA A 210 -5.14 7.73 -14.79
CA ALA A 210 -4.49 8.83 -15.51
C ALA A 210 -3.37 9.48 -14.67
N TRP A 211 -3.62 9.68 -13.37
CA TRP A 211 -2.60 10.19 -12.46
C TRP A 211 -1.40 9.24 -12.34
N ALA A 212 -1.64 7.93 -12.27
CA ALA A 212 -0.57 6.93 -12.20
C ALA A 212 0.30 6.95 -13.46
N ASP A 213 -0.33 6.99 -14.65
CA ASP A 213 0.37 7.00 -15.94
C ASP A 213 1.32 8.21 -16.08
N GLU A 214 0.98 9.34 -15.44
CA GLU A 214 1.74 10.58 -15.54
C GLU A 214 2.70 10.83 -14.36
N GLN A 215 2.33 10.42 -13.15
CA GLN A 215 2.95 10.89 -11.89
C GLN A 215 3.47 9.75 -11.00
N ALA A 216 3.26 8.48 -11.36
CA ALA A 216 3.81 7.38 -10.57
C ALA A 216 5.34 7.48 -10.53
N ARG A 217 5.91 7.20 -9.35
CA ARG A 217 7.36 7.30 -9.13
C ARG A 217 7.98 5.93 -9.26
N SER A 218 9.15 5.82 -9.88
CA SER A 218 9.90 4.55 -9.88
C SER A 218 10.18 4.10 -8.45
N TRP A 219 9.99 2.80 -8.18
CA TRP A 219 10.41 2.17 -6.91
C TRP A 219 11.89 2.41 -6.61
N ALA A 220 12.73 2.49 -7.65
CA ALA A 220 14.16 2.76 -7.51
C ALA A 220 14.48 4.14 -6.89
N HIS A 221 13.50 5.05 -6.81
CA HIS A 221 13.64 6.35 -6.14
C HIS A 221 13.05 6.37 -4.73
N ILE A 222 12.53 5.25 -4.22
CA ILE A 222 12.06 5.14 -2.85
C ILE A 222 13.28 4.89 -1.94
N GLU A 223 13.52 5.82 -1.02
CA GLU A 223 14.56 5.70 -0.01
C GLU A 223 14.07 4.86 1.17
N PRO A 224 14.94 4.08 1.84
CA PRO A 224 14.59 3.38 3.06
C PRO A 224 14.16 4.37 4.16
N MET A 225 13.16 4.01 4.96
CA MET A 225 12.65 4.85 6.06
C MET A 225 13.75 5.18 7.08
N TYR A 226 14.61 4.20 7.36
CA TYR A 226 15.79 4.30 8.22
C TYR A 226 16.83 3.27 7.75
N VAL A 227 18.08 3.46 8.18
CA VAL A 227 19.16 2.51 7.90
C VAL A 227 19.02 1.32 8.86
N PRO A 228 18.81 0.09 8.37
CA PRO A 228 18.72 -1.06 9.25
C PRO A 228 20.06 -1.30 9.95
N PRO A 229 20.08 -1.64 11.26
CA PRO A 229 21.31 -1.97 11.97
C PRO A 229 21.94 -3.22 11.35
N ASP A 230 23.11 -3.05 10.74
CA ASP A 230 23.97 -4.06 10.09
C ASP A 230 23.30 -4.95 9.01
N GLY A 231 23.13 -4.38 7.81
CA GLY A 231 23.15 -5.13 6.53
C GLY A 231 24.56 -5.08 5.91
N PRO A 232 24.98 -6.07 5.08
CA PRO A 232 26.38 -6.25 4.70
C PRO A 232 26.96 -4.97 4.10
N SER A 233 28.13 -4.55 4.61
CA SER A 233 28.93 -3.49 4.02
C SER A 233 29.05 -3.73 2.52
N LEU A 234 28.49 -2.83 1.72
CA LEU A 234 28.86 -2.67 0.33
C LEU A 234 30.32 -2.23 0.34
N GLU A 235 31.26 -3.19 0.29
CA GLU A 235 32.60 -2.90 -0.16
C GLU A 235 32.53 -2.39 -1.60
N ALA A 236 33.28 -1.31 -1.83
CA ALA A 236 33.26 -0.40 -2.97
C ALA A 236 33.57 -1.03 -4.34
#